data_AF-G2FNN4-F1
#
_entry.id   AF-G2FNN4-F1
#
_cell.length_a   1.000
_cell.length_b   1.000
_cell.length_c   1.000
_cell.angle_alpha   90.00
_cell.angle_beta   90.00
_cell.angle_gamma   90.00
#
_symmetry.space_group_name_H-M   'P 1'
#
loop_
_entity.id
_entity.type
_entity.pdbx_description
1 polymer ?
#
loop_
_entity_poly.entity_id
_entity_poly.type
_entity_poly.pdbx_seq_one_letter_code
_entity_poly.pdbx_strand_id
1 'polypeptide(L)'
;MNEVAMIDKNTSVERTPEVIALEINSITENLRKIFLLNSIEIGRRLAEAKIMIGHGEWGNWLKKSFNYSQRTASNLIGIFEQYGSSQMVIFCDNAKSQALANLSYTQAVLLMGIPMEEREEFIEKNDIDSMTTRELQEAIKGKKELENKAKELETKVKELEDGWEGTKRIADKSKLLAEEKTQEAQRLLEEKEQAESDKQAAEAIAAQLQDDLKKEKEKSKKEINRLGLSIEETKKLLAEAQASGNNDEVERLSESLVKADNDLVIAQQKIEELERQLTEPIEVTAAPVVEKIPEEVEKELNELRERTKELEAKVAQQSNPVVPPKERFRVHLDSLVDGFRDLLSSLAEIEEIEEQERYKQAVLKLIGKMSERLKQ
;
A
#
# COMPACT_ATOMS: atom_id res chain seq x y z
N MET A 1 -53.15 52.07 76.41
CA MET A 1 -52.06 52.89 75.84
C MET A 1 -50.77 52.17 76.21
N ASN A 2 -50.37 51.15 75.46
CA ASN A 2 -49.42 51.21 74.34
C ASN A 2 -48.13 51.95 74.69
N GLU A 3 -47.12 51.20 75.13
CA GLU A 3 -45.73 51.64 75.07
C GLU A 3 -44.87 50.48 74.54
N VAL A 4 -44.78 50.50 73.20
CA VAL A 4 -43.64 50.18 72.33
C VAL A 4 -42.77 48.98 72.70
N ALA A 5 -43.04 47.87 72.01
CA ALA A 5 -42.06 46.82 71.74
C ALA A 5 -40.96 47.37 70.81
N MET A 6 -39.78 47.65 71.37
CA MET A 6 -38.53 47.72 70.62
C MET A 6 -37.87 46.35 70.68
N ILE A 7 -38.22 45.48 69.74
CA ILE A 7 -37.44 44.28 69.43
C ILE A 7 -36.46 44.71 68.35
N ASP A 8 -35.30 45.23 68.76
CA ASP A 8 -34.12 45.21 67.91
C ASP A 8 -33.67 43.75 67.78
N LYS A 9 -34.23 43.07 66.77
CA LYS A 9 -33.66 41.82 66.23
C LYS A 9 -32.35 42.18 65.53
N ASN A 10 -31.32 42.46 66.32
CA ASN A 10 -29.96 42.38 65.84
C ASN A 10 -29.66 40.89 65.69
N THR A 11 -29.60 40.43 64.44
CA THR A 11 -29.16 39.09 64.06
C THR A 11 -27.68 38.95 64.45
N SER A 12 -27.40 38.70 65.73
CA SER A 12 -26.05 38.41 66.20
C SER A 12 -25.67 37.01 65.73
N VAL A 13 -25.22 36.90 64.48
CA VAL A 13 -24.48 35.74 64.01
C VAL A 13 -23.28 35.62 64.96
N GLU A 14 -23.21 34.53 65.73
CA GLU A 14 -22.07 34.27 66.61
C GLU A 14 -20.80 34.35 65.77
N ARG A 15 -19.94 35.32 66.10
CA ARG A 15 -18.69 35.60 65.38
C ARG A 15 -17.68 34.50 65.73
N THR A 16 -17.78 33.35 65.08
CA THR A 16 -16.79 32.28 65.25
C THR A 16 -15.58 32.52 64.33
N PRO A 17 -14.37 32.04 64.70
CA PRO A 17 -13.20 32.10 63.84
C PRO A 17 -13.44 31.51 62.43
N GLU A 18 -14.30 30.48 62.33
CA GLU A 18 -14.67 29.84 61.08
C GLU A 18 -15.50 30.77 60.18
N VAL A 19 -16.47 31.48 60.75
CA VAL A 19 -17.28 32.48 60.01
C VAL A 19 -16.38 33.62 59.49
N ILE A 20 -15.42 34.07 60.31
CA ILE A 20 -14.45 35.10 59.91
C ILE A 20 -13.54 34.59 58.78
N ALA A 21 -13.07 33.33 58.85
CA ALA A 21 -12.27 32.74 57.80
C ALA A 21 -13.03 32.65 56.46
N LEU A 22 -14.32 32.28 56.49
CA LEU A 22 -15.19 32.27 55.31
C LEU A 22 -15.36 33.68 54.71
N GLU A 23 -15.57 34.70 55.54
CA GLU A 23 -15.66 36.11 55.10
C GLU A 23 -14.36 36.58 54.44
N ILE A 24 -13.20 36.31 55.05
CA ILE A 24 -11.89 36.69 54.51
C ILE A 24 -11.63 35.99 53.17
N ASN A 25 -12.01 34.70 53.05
CA ASN A 25 -11.86 33.96 51.79
C ASN A 25 -12.76 34.53 50.70
N SER A 26 -14.03 34.84 51.02
CA SER A 26 -14.95 35.49 50.08
C SER A 26 -14.44 36.87 49.60
N ILE A 27 -13.88 37.68 50.50
CA ILE A 27 -13.25 38.96 50.14
C ILE A 27 -12.05 38.71 49.21
N THR A 28 -11.23 37.70 49.51
CA THR A 28 -10.06 37.36 48.71
C THR A 28 -10.43 36.92 47.30
N GLU A 29 -11.47 36.09 47.15
CA GLU A 29 -12.01 35.68 45.85
C GLU A 29 -12.55 36.87 45.05
N ASN A 30 -13.33 37.74 45.70
CA ASN A 30 -13.86 38.95 45.07
C ASN A 30 -12.74 39.90 44.62
N LEU A 31 -11.67 40.05 45.41
CA LEU A 31 -10.49 40.82 45.02
C LEU A 31 -9.79 40.24 43.80
N ARG A 32 -9.65 38.90 43.71
CA ARG A 32 -9.07 38.23 42.53
C ARG A 32 -9.88 38.53 41.26
N LYS A 33 -11.21 38.42 41.36
CA LYS A 33 -12.16 38.73 40.27
C LYS A 33 -12.02 40.16 39.78
N ILE A 34 -12.09 41.11 40.71
CA ILE A 34 -11.95 42.54 40.42
C ILE A 34 -10.58 42.83 39.80
N PHE A 35 -9.51 42.22 40.29
CA PHE A 35 -8.17 42.41 39.77
C PHE A 35 -8.01 41.90 38.33
N LEU A 36 -8.57 40.72 38.01
CA LEU A 36 -8.56 40.20 36.64
C LEU A 36 -9.35 41.12 35.68
N LEU A 37 -10.54 41.56 36.08
CA LEU A 37 -11.37 42.48 35.29
C LEU A 37 -10.65 43.80 35.00
N ASN A 38 -10.05 44.41 36.02
CA ASN A 38 -9.25 45.63 35.85
C ASN A 38 -8.04 45.38 34.94
N SER A 39 -7.40 44.22 35.03
CA SER A 39 -6.28 43.84 34.17
C SER A 39 -6.70 43.76 32.69
N ILE A 40 -7.89 43.22 32.41
CA ILE A 40 -8.48 43.19 31.05
C ILE A 40 -8.74 44.61 30.54
N GLU A 41 -9.35 45.49 31.34
CA GLU A 41 -9.65 46.87 30.92
C GLU A 41 -8.36 47.68 30.67
N ILE A 42 -7.34 47.49 31.52
CA ILE A 42 -6.01 48.05 31.28
C ILE A 42 -5.45 47.51 29.95
N GLY A 43 -5.56 46.21 29.70
CA GLY A 43 -5.18 45.58 28.43
C GLY A 43 -5.86 46.21 27.21
N ARG A 44 -7.16 46.47 27.29
CA ARG A 44 -7.94 47.16 26.24
C ARG A 44 -7.39 48.56 25.95
N ARG A 45 -7.18 49.37 26.98
CA ARG A 45 -6.63 50.73 26.82
C ARG A 45 -5.19 50.71 26.31
N LEU A 46 -4.40 49.72 26.72
CA LEU A 46 -3.05 49.54 26.21
C LEU A 46 -3.07 49.13 24.73
N ALA A 47 -4.01 48.29 24.30
CA ALA A 47 -4.19 47.93 22.89
C ALA A 47 -4.55 49.16 22.04
N GLU A 48 -5.48 49.99 22.52
CA GLU A 48 -5.84 51.27 21.87
C GLU A 48 -4.65 52.23 21.79
N ALA A 49 -3.92 52.42 22.89
CA ALA A 49 -2.74 53.28 22.92
C ALA A 49 -1.63 52.77 22.00
N LYS A 50 -1.44 51.44 21.91
CA LYS A 50 -0.43 50.81 21.05
C LYS A 50 -0.66 51.08 19.56
N ILE A 51 -1.92 51.28 19.13
CA ILE A 51 -2.26 51.67 17.75
C ILE A 51 -1.89 53.13 17.49
N MET A 52 -2.02 54.00 18.50
CA MET A 52 -1.75 55.44 18.39
C MET A 52 -0.27 55.79 18.51
N ILE A 53 0.53 54.93 19.16
CA ILE A 53 1.96 55.16 19.37
C ILE A 53 2.76 54.59 18.19
N GLY A 54 3.57 55.43 17.55
CA GLY A 54 4.42 55.02 16.42
C GLY A 54 5.40 53.91 16.78
N HIS A 55 5.80 53.12 15.78
CA HIS A 55 6.75 52.01 15.94
C HIS A 55 8.05 52.47 16.64
N GLY A 56 8.47 51.75 17.69
CA GLY A 56 9.71 52.01 18.44
C GLY A 56 9.53 52.80 19.74
N GLU A 57 8.51 53.66 19.85
CA GLU A 57 8.31 54.50 21.05
C GLU A 57 7.46 53.84 22.15
N TRP A 58 6.86 52.69 21.86
CA TRP A 58 6.01 51.93 22.78
C TRP A 58 6.69 51.63 24.12
N GLY A 59 7.94 51.15 24.09
CA GLY A 59 8.69 50.81 25.30
C GLY A 59 9.00 52.03 26.17
N ASN A 60 9.35 53.15 25.55
CA ASN A 60 9.65 54.41 26.25
C ASN A 60 8.40 54.99 26.90
N TRP A 61 7.28 54.98 26.18
CA TRP A 61 5.99 55.45 26.65
C TRP A 61 5.50 54.65 27.86
N LEU A 62 5.60 53.32 27.82
CA LEU A 62 5.21 52.45 28.94
C LEU A 62 6.01 52.75 30.22
N LYS A 63 7.34 52.92 30.08
CA LYS A 63 8.21 53.20 31.22
C LYS A 63 7.95 54.59 31.83
N LYS A 64 7.68 55.60 30.98
CA LYS A 64 7.46 56.98 31.42
C LYS A 64 6.08 57.21 32.03
N SER A 65 5.03 56.62 31.46
CA SER A 65 3.64 56.90 31.85
C SER A 65 3.16 56.00 33.00
N PHE A 66 3.53 54.71 32.98
CA PHE A 66 2.97 53.70 33.89
C PHE A 66 4.04 52.87 34.63
N ASN A 67 5.33 53.11 34.35
CA ASN A 67 6.45 52.29 34.84
C ASN A 67 6.28 50.78 34.52
N TYR A 68 5.66 50.46 33.38
CA TYR A 68 5.44 49.08 32.95
C TYR A 68 6.59 48.56 32.10
N SER A 69 6.85 47.26 32.21
CA SER A 69 7.69 46.55 31.25
C SER A 69 6.89 46.23 29.98
N GLN A 70 7.57 46.08 28.84
CA GLN A 70 6.93 45.63 27.61
C GLN A 70 6.24 44.27 27.78
N ARG A 71 6.85 43.34 28.55
CA ARG A 71 6.25 42.02 28.84
C ARG A 71 4.95 42.15 29.64
N THR A 72 4.92 43.03 30.65
CA THR A 72 3.71 43.29 31.44
C THR A 72 2.59 43.84 30.55
N ALA A 73 2.90 44.83 29.71
CA ALA A 73 1.92 45.41 28.79
C ALA A 73 1.42 44.40 27.76
N SER A 74 2.31 43.58 27.19
CA SER A 74 1.93 42.51 26.27
C SER A 74 1.06 41.43 26.93
N ASN A 75 1.34 41.05 28.18
CA ASN A 75 0.50 40.11 28.92
C ASN A 75 -0.90 40.67 29.18
N LEU A 76 -1.01 41.94 29.56
CA LEU A 76 -2.30 42.61 29.79
C LEU A 76 -3.11 42.72 28.49
N ILE A 77 -2.47 43.12 27.38
CA ILE A 77 -3.09 43.16 26.06
C ILE A 77 -3.54 41.76 25.64
N GLY A 78 -2.70 40.74 25.80
CA GLY A 78 -3.03 39.36 25.43
C GLY A 78 -4.19 38.78 26.24
N ILE A 79 -4.28 39.10 27.54
CA ILE A 79 -5.44 38.75 28.36
C ILE A 79 -6.70 39.42 27.82
N PHE A 80 -6.63 40.67 27.41
CA PHE A 80 -7.76 41.34 26.77
C PHE A 80 -8.14 40.71 25.43
N GLU A 81 -7.19 40.38 24.57
CA GLU A 81 -7.46 39.75 23.27
C GLU A 81 -8.15 38.39 23.41
N GLN A 82 -7.81 37.63 24.47
CA GLN A 82 -8.29 36.26 24.65
C GLN A 82 -9.49 36.14 25.61
N TYR A 83 -9.62 37.04 26.58
CA TYR A 83 -10.66 37.02 27.61
C TYR A 83 -11.52 38.30 27.65
N GLY A 84 -11.22 39.31 26.83
CA GLY A 84 -11.98 40.56 26.76
C GLY A 84 -13.36 40.38 26.11
N SER A 85 -13.46 39.53 25.08
CA SER A 85 -14.73 39.19 24.43
C SER A 85 -15.68 38.42 25.35
N SER A 86 -15.15 37.72 26.36
CA SER A 86 -15.92 36.98 27.36
C SER A 86 -16.36 37.83 28.57
N GLN A 87 -16.12 39.15 28.60
CA GLN A 87 -16.63 40.01 29.68
C GLN A 87 -18.14 39.92 29.88
N MET A 88 -18.93 39.77 28.81
CA MET A 88 -20.38 39.52 28.92
C MET A 88 -20.72 38.15 29.51
N VAL A 89 -19.86 37.15 29.30
CA VAL A 89 -20.02 35.78 29.75
C VAL A 89 -19.68 35.67 31.24
N ILE A 90 -18.65 36.37 31.72
CA ILE A 90 -18.23 36.43 33.15
C ILE A 90 -19.37 36.86 34.10
N PHE A 91 -20.35 37.65 33.63
CA PHE A 91 -21.51 38.09 34.43
C PHE A 91 -22.79 37.26 34.22
N CYS A 92 -22.76 36.27 33.34
CA CYS A 92 -23.89 35.36 33.14
C CYS A 92 -23.65 34.09 33.97
N ASP A 93 -24.62 33.73 34.81
CA ASP A 93 -24.70 32.45 35.55
C ASP A 93 -24.87 31.26 34.58
N ASN A 94 -23.91 31.07 33.68
CA ASN A 94 -23.75 29.84 32.93
C ASN A 94 -22.50 29.11 33.45
N ALA A 95 -22.55 27.77 33.46
CA ALA A 95 -21.49 26.94 34.01
C ALA A 95 -20.11 27.17 33.35
N LYS A 96 -20.08 27.58 32.07
CA LYS A 96 -18.84 27.87 31.31
C LYS A 96 -18.12 29.13 31.81
N SER A 97 -18.88 30.10 32.33
CA SER A 97 -18.35 31.34 32.88
C SER A 97 -17.71 31.15 34.25
N GLN A 98 -18.18 30.16 35.02
CA GLN A 98 -17.81 30.02 36.43
C GLN A 98 -16.37 29.53 36.60
N ALA A 99 -15.92 28.60 35.74
CA ALA A 99 -14.55 28.10 35.71
C ALA A 99 -13.53 29.19 35.32
N LEU A 100 -13.93 30.15 34.47
CA LEU A 100 -13.11 31.30 34.08
C LEU A 100 -13.23 32.46 35.08
N ALA A 101 -14.34 32.55 35.81
CA ALA A 101 -14.61 33.65 36.76
C ALA A 101 -13.72 33.60 38.01
N ASN A 102 -13.24 32.42 38.42
CA ASN A 102 -12.38 32.30 39.61
C ASN A 102 -10.87 32.42 39.29
N LEU A 103 -10.48 32.64 38.04
CA LEU A 103 -9.08 32.72 37.65
C LEU A 103 -8.38 33.95 38.24
N SER A 104 -7.19 33.75 38.79
CA SER A 104 -6.28 34.86 39.07
C SER A 104 -5.61 35.37 37.79
N TYR A 105 -5.14 36.62 37.81
CA TYR A 105 -4.37 37.22 36.71
C TYR A 105 -3.21 36.32 36.26
N THR A 106 -2.44 35.76 37.20
CA THR A 106 -1.29 34.92 36.85
C THR A 106 -1.72 33.61 36.20
N GLN A 107 -2.80 32.98 36.66
CA GLN A 107 -3.35 31.78 36.02
C GLN A 107 -3.89 32.09 34.62
N ALA A 108 -4.58 33.22 34.44
CA ALA A 108 -5.07 33.66 33.13
C ALA A 108 -3.93 33.87 32.11
N VAL A 109 -2.80 34.46 32.56
CA VAL A 109 -1.59 34.61 31.73
C VAL A 109 -1.01 33.25 31.33
N LEU A 110 -0.96 32.29 32.25
CA LEU A 110 -0.40 30.96 31.98
C LEU A 110 -1.27 30.17 30.99
N LEU A 111 -2.59 30.25 31.14
CA LEU A 111 -3.56 29.60 30.27
C LEU A 111 -3.57 30.13 28.83
N MET A 112 -3.03 31.34 28.58
CA MET A 112 -2.83 31.83 27.20
C MET A 112 -1.98 30.89 26.35
N GLY A 113 -1.16 30.05 26.99
CA GLY A 113 -0.33 29.05 26.32
C GLY A 113 -1.07 27.79 25.82
N ILE A 114 -2.37 27.66 26.12
CA ILE A 114 -3.27 26.59 25.65
C ILE A 114 -4.29 27.22 24.68
N PRO A 115 -4.72 26.55 23.59
CA PRO A 115 -5.80 27.03 22.73
C PRO A 115 -7.09 27.32 23.49
N MET A 116 -7.91 28.29 23.04
CA MET A 116 -9.09 28.74 23.78
C MET A 116 -10.11 27.60 23.99
N GLU A 117 -10.24 26.75 22.98
CA GLU A 117 -11.14 25.61 22.90
C GLU A 117 -10.79 24.52 23.92
N GLU A 118 -9.50 24.35 24.21
CA GLU A 118 -9.01 23.31 25.11
C GLU A 118 -8.86 23.78 26.56
N ARG A 119 -9.03 25.08 26.84
CA ARG A 119 -8.86 25.63 28.19
C ARG A 119 -9.95 25.18 29.14
N GLU A 120 -11.19 25.11 28.68
CA GLU A 120 -12.33 24.72 29.52
C GLU A 120 -12.14 23.28 30.02
N GLU A 121 -11.89 22.34 29.11
CA GLU A 121 -11.54 20.96 29.46
C GLU A 121 -10.31 20.87 30.35
N PHE A 122 -9.30 21.72 30.11
CA PHE A 122 -8.09 21.73 30.92
C PHE A 122 -8.35 22.24 32.34
N ILE A 123 -9.24 23.24 32.51
CA ILE A 123 -9.66 23.75 33.82
C ILE A 123 -10.46 22.69 34.57
N GLU A 124 -11.40 22.03 33.91
CA GLU A 124 -12.25 20.99 34.51
C GLU A 124 -11.44 19.75 34.92
N LYS A 125 -10.52 19.28 34.05
CA LYS A 125 -9.71 18.08 34.32
C LYS A 125 -8.66 18.27 35.42
N ASN A 126 -8.17 19.49 35.65
CA ASN A 126 -7.04 19.74 36.56
C ASN A 126 -7.39 20.54 37.83
N ASP A 127 -8.64 21.01 37.98
CA ASP A 127 -9.08 21.85 39.12
C ASP A 127 -8.12 23.02 39.42
N ILE A 128 -8.05 23.96 38.48
CA ILE A 128 -7.06 25.05 38.51
C ILE A 128 -7.24 25.99 39.71
N ASP A 129 -8.44 26.05 40.31
CA ASP A 129 -8.72 26.91 41.48
C ASP A 129 -7.92 26.45 42.71
N SER A 130 -7.71 25.13 42.85
CA SER A 130 -6.94 24.51 43.93
C SER A 130 -5.41 24.47 43.66
N MET A 131 -4.99 24.57 42.39
CA MET A 131 -3.57 24.44 42.02
C MET A 131 -2.76 25.73 42.24
N THR A 132 -1.52 25.56 42.70
CA THR A 132 -0.56 26.66 42.74
C THR A 132 -0.10 27.05 41.33
N THR A 133 0.36 28.28 41.16
CA THR A 133 0.87 28.79 39.87
C THR A 133 2.05 27.97 39.32
N ARG A 134 2.82 27.33 40.20
CA ARG A 134 3.95 26.45 39.84
C ARG A 134 3.46 25.11 39.29
N GLU A 135 2.49 24.49 39.95
CA GLU A 135 1.91 23.22 39.49
C GLU A 135 1.18 23.41 38.16
N LEU A 136 0.48 24.54 37.97
CA LEU A 136 -0.13 24.90 36.69
C LEU A 136 0.91 25.04 35.57
N GLN A 137 2.08 25.63 35.86
CA GLN A 137 3.18 25.72 34.89
C GLN A 137 3.73 24.33 34.51
N GLU A 138 3.90 23.44 35.48
CA GLU A 138 4.37 22.08 35.25
C GLU A 138 3.36 21.27 34.42
N ALA A 139 2.06 21.41 34.71
CA ALA A 139 0.98 20.77 33.94
C ALA A 139 0.94 21.24 32.48
N ILE A 140 1.05 22.55 32.23
CA ILE A 140 1.09 23.12 30.88
C ILE A 140 2.34 22.63 30.12
N LYS A 141 3.49 22.57 30.81
CA LYS A 141 4.73 22.06 30.21
C LYS A 141 4.61 20.58 29.84
N GLY A 142 4.08 19.76 30.75
CA GLY A 142 3.82 18.34 30.51
C GLY A 142 2.91 18.11 29.31
N LYS A 143 1.80 18.86 29.20
CA LYS A 143 0.90 18.79 28.04
C LYS A 143 1.62 19.10 26.74
N LYS A 144 2.42 20.17 26.70
CA LYS A 144 3.20 20.54 25.50
C LYS A 144 4.24 19.48 25.12
N GLU A 145 4.91 18.88 26.11
CA GLU A 145 5.86 17.79 25.86
C GLU A 145 5.16 16.55 25.30
N LEU A 146 3.98 16.20 25.81
CA LEU A 146 3.15 15.11 25.29
C LEU A 146 2.67 15.39 23.87
N GLU A 147 2.20 16.60 23.59
CA GLU A 147 1.74 17.01 22.26
C GLU A 147 2.89 16.96 21.24
N ASN A 148 4.08 17.43 21.62
CA ASN A 148 5.27 17.36 20.75
C ASN A 148 5.67 15.91 20.48
N LYS A 149 5.63 15.04 21.49
CA LYS A 149 5.89 13.60 21.31
C LYS A 149 4.83 12.93 20.44
N ALA A 150 3.56 13.30 20.60
CA ALA A 150 2.48 12.79 19.77
C ALA A 150 2.69 13.17 18.30
N LYS A 151 3.03 14.43 18.02
CA LYS A 151 3.37 14.90 16.67
C LYS A 151 4.58 14.17 16.08
N GLU A 152 5.64 13.96 16.88
CA GLU A 152 6.83 13.21 16.44
C GLU A 152 6.50 11.74 16.12
N LEU A 153 5.67 11.10 16.93
CA LEU A 153 5.19 9.74 16.67
C LEU A 153 4.32 9.69 15.42
N GLU A 154 3.43 10.66 15.23
CA GLU A 154 2.60 10.75 14.03
C GLU A 154 3.44 10.90 12.76
N THR A 155 4.49 11.73 12.78
CA THR A 155 5.41 11.85 11.65
C THR A 155 6.15 10.53 11.37
N LYS A 156 6.58 9.82 12.41
CA LYS A 156 7.25 8.53 12.27
C LYS A 156 6.31 7.45 11.72
N VAL A 157 5.05 7.45 12.13
CA VAL A 157 4.04 6.51 11.61
C VAL A 157 3.82 6.76 10.12
N LYS A 158 3.63 8.02 9.71
CA LYS A 158 3.50 8.37 8.28
C LYS A 158 4.71 7.94 7.45
N GLU A 159 5.92 8.20 7.94
CA GLU A 159 7.16 7.76 7.27
C GLU A 159 7.24 6.23 7.11
N LEU A 160 6.79 5.47 8.12
CA LEU A 160 6.75 4.01 8.06
C LEU A 160 5.67 3.48 7.11
N GLU A 161 4.50 4.13 7.09
CA GLU A 161 3.39 3.80 6.17
C GLU A 161 3.81 4.03 4.71
N ASP A 162 4.39 5.19 4.41
CA ASP A 162 4.92 5.53 3.08
C ASP A 162 6.01 4.53 2.65
N GLY A 163 6.90 4.15 3.59
CA GLY A 163 7.93 3.14 3.34
C GLY A 163 7.35 1.76 3.05
N TRP A 164 6.30 1.36 3.77
CA TRP A 164 5.64 0.07 3.56
C TRP A 164 4.88 0.01 2.23
N GLU A 165 4.17 1.08 1.86
CA GLU A 165 3.46 1.17 0.59
C GLU A 165 4.43 1.16 -0.60
N GLY A 166 5.57 1.85 -0.46
CA GLY A 166 6.68 1.78 -1.41
C GLY A 166 7.20 0.36 -1.63
N THR A 167 7.49 -0.35 -0.54
CA THR A 167 7.95 -1.75 -0.58
C THR A 167 6.91 -2.69 -1.19
N LYS A 168 5.63 -2.53 -0.82
CA LYS A 168 4.53 -3.33 -1.37
C LYS A 168 4.40 -3.13 -2.89
N ARG A 169 4.49 -1.89 -3.37
CA ARG A 169 4.45 -1.60 -4.80
C ARG A 169 5.62 -2.19 -5.57
N ILE A 170 6.81 -2.23 -4.96
CA ILE A 170 7.98 -2.89 -5.55
C ILE A 170 7.74 -4.41 -5.62
N ALA A 171 7.25 -5.01 -4.54
CA ALA A 171 6.93 -6.44 -4.50
C ALA A 171 5.88 -6.84 -5.56
N ASP A 172 4.80 -6.06 -5.69
CA ASP A 172 3.74 -6.31 -6.68
C ASP A 172 4.29 -6.19 -8.12
N LYS A 173 5.14 -5.19 -8.40
CA LYS A 173 5.80 -5.04 -9.70
C LYS A 173 6.76 -6.19 -9.99
N SER A 174 7.56 -6.62 -9.01
CA SER A 174 8.47 -7.76 -9.16
C SER A 174 7.71 -9.05 -9.45
N LYS A 175 6.56 -9.26 -8.79
CA LYS A 175 5.70 -10.42 -9.05
C LYS A 175 5.10 -10.42 -10.46
N LEU A 176 4.59 -9.27 -10.92
CA LEU A 176 4.07 -9.12 -12.27
C LEU A 176 5.14 -9.39 -13.33
N LEU A 177 6.35 -8.86 -13.13
CA LEU A 177 7.47 -9.08 -14.04
C LEU A 177 7.90 -10.56 -14.06
N ALA A 178 7.90 -11.23 -12.91
CA ALA A 178 8.21 -12.66 -12.83
C ALA A 178 7.16 -13.53 -13.54
N GLU A 179 5.88 -13.15 -13.44
CA GLU A 179 4.78 -13.82 -14.14
C GLU A 179 4.90 -13.61 -15.66
N GLU A 180 5.13 -12.38 -16.12
CA GLU A 180 5.33 -12.06 -17.55
C GLU A 180 6.50 -12.85 -18.14
N LYS A 181 7.63 -12.90 -17.43
CA LYS A 181 8.82 -13.68 -17.85
C LYS A 181 8.55 -15.19 -17.86
N THR A 182 7.72 -15.68 -16.95
CA THR A 182 7.33 -17.10 -16.93
C THR A 182 6.44 -17.45 -18.12
N GLN A 183 5.49 -16.58 -18.46
CA GLN A 183 4.63 -16.75 -19.65
C GLN A 183 5.43 -16.68 -20.95
N GLU A 184 6.39 -15.74 -21.05
CA GLU A 184 7.30 -15.65 -22.20
C GLU A 184 8.13 -16.92 -22.36
N ALA A 185 8.70 -17.44 -21.27
CA ALA A 185 9.44 -18.70 -21.29
C ALA A 185 8.57 -19.89 -21.72
N GLN A 186 7.32 -19.94 -21.26
CA GLN A 186 6.40 -21.00 -21.64
C GLN A 186 6.03 -20.94 -23.13
N ARG A 187 5.79 -19.73 -23.67
CA ARG A 187 5.52 -19.55 -25.10
C ARG A 187 6.69 -19.98 -25.98
N LEU A 188 7.92 -19.66 -25.57
CA LEU A 188 9.14 -20.07 -26.28
C LEU A 188 9.35 -21.60 -26.22
N LEU A 189 8.97 -22.23 -25.11
CA LEU A 189 9.02 -23.68 -24.98
C LEU A 189 8.02 -24.35 -25.93
N GLU A 190 6.78 -23.88 -25.97
CA GLU A 190 5.74 -24.37 -26.88
C GLU A 190 6.13 -24.19 -28.36
N GLU A 191 6.72 -23.04 -28.71
CA GLU A 191 7.22 -22.77 -30.07
C GLU A 191 8.36 -23.73 -30.45
N LYS A 192 9.26 -24.04 -29.51
CA LYS A 192 10.33 -25.01 -29.73
C LYS A 192 9.79 -26.43 -29.90
N GLU A 193 8.84 -26.85 -29.07
CA GLU A 193 8.21 -28.18 -29.19
C GLU A 193 7.49 -28.33 -30.53
N GLN A 194 6.79 -27.29 -30.98
CA GLN A 194 6.14 -27.29 -32.29
C GLN A 194 7.17 -27.37 -33.43
N ALA A 195 8.25 -26.58 -33.36
CA ALA A 195 9.30 -26.61 -34.36
C ALA A 195 10.02 -27.97 -34.41
N GLU A 196 10.21 -28.63 -33.26
CA GLU A 196 10.79 -29.97 -33.18
C GLU A 196 9.85 -31.03 -33.77
N SER A 197 8.54 -30.93 -33.50
CA SER A 197 7.52 -31.79 -34.12
C SER A 197 7.47 -31.61 -35.64
N ASP A 198 7.48 -30.37 -36.13
CA ASP A 198 7.46 -30.07 -37.56
C ASP A 198 8.72 -30.58 -38.26
N LYS A 199 9.88 -30.46 -37.59
CA LYS A 199 11.15 -31.03 -38.07
C LYS A 199 11.07 -32.56 -38.17
N GLN A 200 10.58 -33.25 -37.13
CA GLN A 200 10.42 -34.71 -37.15
C GLN A 200 9.44 -35.16 -38.25
N ALA A 201 8.35 -34.42 -38.45
CA ALA A 201 7.41 -34.70 -39.54
C ALA A 201 8.06 -34.52 -40.92
N ALA A 202 8.84 -33.45 -41.10
CA ALA A 202 9.57 -33.21 -42.34
C ALA A 202 10.65 -34.28 -42.62
N GLU A 203 11.39 -34.71 -41.58
CA GLU A 203 12.36 -35.80 -41.66
C GLU A 203 11.68 -37.13 -42.02
N ALA A 204 10.52 -37.43 -41.44
CA ALA A 204 9.74 -38.64 -41.77
C ALA A 204 9.23 -38.62 -43.22
N ILE A 205 8.73 -37.47 -43.70
CA ILE A 205 8.31 -37.30 -45.09
C ILE A 205 9.50 -37.47 -46.04
N ALA A 206 10.66 -36.87 -45.73
CA ALA A 206 11.87 -37.01 -46.53
C ALA A 206 12.36 -38.47 -46.57
N ALA A 207 12.33 -39.18 -45.44
CA ALA A 207 12.69 -40.60 -45.37
C ALA A 207 11.73 -41.47 -46.21
N GLN A 208 10.42 -41.20 -46.15
CA GLN A 208 9.43 -41.90 -46.96
C GLN A 208 9.64 -41.64 -48.46
N LEU A 209 9.91 -40.39 -48.84
CA LEU A 209 10.18 -40.01 -50.23
C LEU A 209 11.45 -40.70 -50.75
N GLN A 210 12.51 -40.79 -49.94
CA GLN A 210 13.71 -41.56 -50.30
C GLN A 210 13.44 -43.05 -50.48
N ASP A 211 12.61 -43.65 -49.63
CA ASP A 211 12.24 -45.06 -49.75
C ASP A 211 11.43 -45.33 -51.02
N ASP A 212 10.49 -44.45 -51.35
CA ASP A 212 9.67 -44.57 -52.57
C ASP A 212 10.51 -44.34 -53.85
N LEU A 213 11.44 -43.38 -53.85
CA LEU A 213 12.42 -43.20 -54.93
C LEU A 213 13.31 -44.45 -55.12
N LYS A 214 13.78 -45.08 -54.03
CA LYS A 214 14.54 -46.34 -54.10
C LYS A 214 13.71 -47.48 -54.68
N LYS A 215 12.45 -47.63 -54.28
CA LYS A 215 11.54 -48.64 -54.83
C LYS A 215 11.29 -48.44 -56.32
N GLU A 216 11.08 -47.20 -56.77
CA GLU A 216 10.86 -46.88 -58.19
C GLU A 216 12.12 -47.12 -59.04
N LYS A 217 13.29 -46.83 -58.48
CA LYS A 217 14.59 -47.17 -59.10
C LYS A 217 14.74 -48.68 -59.27
N GLU A 218 14.44 -49.48 -58.24
CA GLU A 218 14.54 -50.95 -58.33
C GLU A 218 13.53 -51.54 -59.32
N LYS A 219 12.32 -51.00 -59.41
CA LYS A 219 11.35 -51.39 -60.46
C LYS A 219 11.87 -51.07 -61.86
N SER A 220 12.37 -49.86 -62.07
CA SER A 220 12.91 -49.42 -63.36
C SER A 220 14.13 -50.26 -63.76
N LYS A 221 14.99 -50.64 -62.79
CA LYS A 221 16.15 -51.51 -63.01
C LYS A 221 15.75 -52.92 -63.45
N LYS A 222 14.69 -53.48 -62.85
CA LYS A 222 14.13 -54.78 -63.27
C LYS A 222 13.57 -54.71 -64.70
N GLU A 223 12.94 -53.60 -65.08
CA GLU A 223 12.41 -53.41 -66.43
C GLU A 223 13.53 -53.30 -67.48
N ILE A 224 14.60 -52.55 -67.19
CA ILE A 224 15.80 -52.51 -68.05
C ILE A 224 16.38 -53.91 -68.26
N ASN A 225 16.51 -54.71 -67.19
CA ASN A 225 17.01 -56.07 -67.29
C ASN A 225 16.10 -56.95 -68.17
N ARG A 226 14.78 -56.79 -68.05
CA ARG A 226 13.80 -57.53 -68.87
C ARG A 226 13.87 -57.13 -70.34
N LEU A 227 13.91 -55.84 -70.63
CA LEU A 227 14.06 -55.32 -71.99
C LEU A 227 15.39 -55.76 -72.60
N GLY A 228 16.48 -55.71 -71.84
CA GLY A 228 17.79 -56.20 -72.27
C GLY A 228 17.79 -57.68 -72.66
N LEU A 229 17.14 -58.55 -71.87
CA LEU A 229 16.99 -59.97 -72.22
C LEU A 229 16.16 -60.17 -73.49
N SER A 230 15.06 -59.42 -73.64
CA SER A 230 14.21 -59.48 -74.84
C SER A 230 14.94 -58.97 -76.09
N ILE A 231 15.79 -57.96 -75.96
CA ILE A 231 16.64 -57.43 -77.03
C ILE A 231 17.68 -58.48 -77.44
N GLU A 232 18.31 -59.16 -76.48
CA GLU A 232 19.28 -60.22 -76.76
C GLU A 232 18.62 -61.40 -77.50
N GLU A 233 17.42 -61.79 -77.08
CA GLU A 233 16.64 -62.85 -77.70
C GLU A 233 16.19 -62.47 -79.13
N THR A 234 15.69 -61.25 -79.33
CA THR A 234 15.31 -60.75 -80.66
C THR A 234 16.52 -60.57 -81.58
N LYS A 235 17.69 -60.17 -81.07
CA LYS A 235 18.96 -60.15 -81.83
C LYS A 235 19.37 -61.55 -82.28
N LYS A 236 19.22 -62.55 -81.42
CA LYS A 236 19.51 -63.95 -81.75
C LYS A 236 18.58 -64.47 -82.86
N LEU A 237 17.27 -64.22 -82.72
CA LEU A 237 16.27 -64.58 -83.74
C LEU A 237 16.52 -63.85 -85.06
N LEU A 238 16.96 -62.59 -85.01
CA LEU A 238 17.32 -61.82 -86.20
C LEU A 238 18.55 -62.41 -86.91
N ALA A 239 19.58 -62.83 -86.16
CA ALA A 239 20.74 -63.51 -86.73
C ALA A 239 20.39 -64.86 -87.38
N GLU A 240 19.47 -65.62 -86.78
CA GLU A 240 18.93 -66.86 -87.33
C GLU A 240 18.09 -66.59 -88.60
N ALA A 241 17.24 -65.56 -88.60
CA ALA A 241 16.46 -65.14 -89.77
C ALA A 241 17.36 -64.66 -90.94
N GLN A 242 18.41 -63.90 -90.65
CA GLN A 242 19.42 -63.47 -91.62
C GLN A 242 20.20 -64.65 -92.24
N ALA A 243 20.49 -65.70 -91.45
CA ALA A 243 21.14 -66.91 -91.95
C ALA A 243 20.21 -67.77 -92.83
N SER A 244 18.89 -67.68 -92.63
CA SER A 244 17.86 -68.42 -93.37
C SER A 244 17.34 -67.72 -94.64
N GLY A 245 17.70 -66.45 -94.87
CA GLY A 245 17.35 -65.69 -96.08
C GLY A 245 15.91 -65.17 -96.15
N ASN A 246 15.18 -65.14 -95.03
CA ASN A 246 13.78 -64.66 -94.97
C ASN A 246 13.71 -63.14 -94.77
N ASN A 247 13.70 -62.38 -95.86
CA ASN A 247 13.82 -60.91 -95.82
C ASN A 247 12.66 -60.21 -95.08
N ASP A 248 11.43 -60.72 -95.18
CA ASP A 248 10.25 -60.12 -94.54
C ASP A 248 10.29 -60.25 -93.00
N GLU A 249 10.88 -61.34 -92.51
CA GLU A 249 11.01 -61.61 -91.07
C GLU A 249 12.19 -60.84 -90.45
N VAL A 250 13.26 -60.63 -91.23
CA VAL A 250 14.37 -59.72 -90.87
C VAL A 250 13.88 -58.29 -90.72
N GLU A 251 13.03 -57.79 -91.62
CA GLU A 251 12.52 -56.41 -91.55
C GLU A 251 11.65 -56.21 -90.29
N ARG A 252 10.71 -57.13 -90.02
CA ARG A 252 9.85 -57.08 -88.83
C ARG A 252 10.61 -57.20 -87.51
N LEU A 253 11.58 -58.11 -87.43
CA LEU A 253 12.43 -58.25 -86.24
C LEU A 253 13.34 -57.04 -86.06
N SER A 254 13.80 -56.41 -87.15
CA SER A 254 14.61 -55.19 -87.09
C SER A 254 13.81 -53.99 -86.57
N GLU A 255 12.55 -53.83 -87.00
CA GLU A 255 11.66 -52.78 -86.49
C GLU A 255 11.30 -52.99 -85.01
N SER A 256 11.07 -54.24 -84.60
CA SER A 256 10.81 -54.59 -83.20
C SER A 256 12.03 -54.34 -82.33
N LEU A 257 13.24 -54.62 -82.85
CA LEU A 257 14.49 -54.38 -82.16
C LEU A 257 14.75 -52.88 -81.96
N VAL A 258 14.51 -52.05 -82.99
CA VAL A 258 14.65 -50.59 -82.89
C VAL A 258 13.67 -50.01 -81.87
N LYS A 259 12.43 -50.51 -81.80
CA LYS A 259 11.47 -50.09 -80.76
C LYS A 259 11.94 -50.48 -79.36
N ALA A 260 12.37 -51.72 -79.17
CA ALA A 260 12.86 -52.20 -77.88
C ALA A 260 14.14 -51.47 -77.42
N ASP A 261 15.08 -51.17 -78.33
CA ASP A 261 16.28 -50.38 -78.03
C ASP A 261 15.92 -48.94 -77.63
N ASN A 262 14.92 -48.31 -78.29
CA ASN A 262 14.43 -46.99 -77.88
C ASN A 262 13.77 -47.03 -76.49
N ASP A 263 12.95 -48.04 -76.20
CA ASP A 263 12.33 -48.21 -74.88
C ASP A 263 13.38 -48.46 -73.78
N LEU A 264 14.45 -49.20 -74.11
CA LEU A 264 15.59 -49.41 -73.21
C LEU A 264 16.32 -48.09 -72.90
N VAL A 265 16.57 -47.26 -73.91
CA VAL A 265 17.20 -45.93 -73.74
C VAL A 265 16.34 -45.02 -72.87
N ILE A 266 15.02 -45.00 -73.09
CA ILE A 266 14.08 -44.22 -72.27
C ILE A 266 14.11 -44.70 -70.80
N ALA A 267 14.12 -46.02 -70.59
CA ALA A 267 14.19 -46.58 -69.24
C ALA A 267 15.54 -46.28 -68.55
N GLN A 268 16.65 -46.31 -69.29
CA GLN A 268 17.98 -45.93 -68.79
C GLN A 268 18.04 -44.45 -68.38
N GLN A 269 17.52 -43.55 -69.21
CA GLN A 269 17.41 -42.12 -68.89
C GLN A 269 16.56 -41.88 -67.64
N LYS A 270 15.47 -42.64 -67.45
CA LYS A 270 14.63 -42.55 -66.24
C LYS A 270 15.40 -42.97 -64.98
N ILE A 271 16.26 -43.99 -65.06
CA ILE A 271 17.11 -44.39 -63.90
C ILE A 271 18.16 -43.32 -63.60
N GLU A 272 18.81 -42.77 -64.63
CA GLU A 272 19.81 -41.71 -64.45
C GLU A 272 19.20 -40.47 -63.78
N GLU A 273 17.97 -40.10 -64.16
CA GLU A 273 17.21 -39.03 -63.51
C GLU A 273 16.86 -39.36 -62.06
N LEU A 274 16.39 -40.58 -61.77
CA LEU A 274 16.12 -41.03 -60.39
C LEU A 274 17.39 -41.08 -59.54
N GLU A 275 18.53 -41.45 -60.13
CA GLU A 275 19.84 -41.43 -59.46
C GLU A 275 20.28 -40.01 -59.15
N ARG A 276 20.07 -39.06 -60.06
CA ARG A 276 20.31 -37.64 -59.81
C ARG A 276 19.47 -37.14 -58.64
N GLN A 277 18.17 -37.44 -58.62
CA GLN A 277 17.25 -37.05 -57.54
C GLN A 277 17.57 -37.70 -56.18
N LEU A 278 18.25 -38.86 -56.16
CA LEU A 278 18.73 -39.53 -54.95
C LEU A 278 20.08 -38.98 -54.46
N THR A 279 20.87 -38.38 -55.36
CA THR A 279 22.21 -37.86 -55.07
C THR A 279 22.16 -36.37 -54.70
N GLU A 280 21.18 -35.65 -55.23
CA GLU A 280 20.82 -34.33 -54.75
C GLU A 280 20.29 -34.45 -53.31
N PRO A 281 20.86 -33.74 -52.32
CA PRO A 281 20.30 -33.72 -50.99
C PRO A 281 18.88 -33.18 -51.10
N ILE A 282 17.90 -33.94 -50.59
CA ILE A 282 16.56 -33.42 -50.39
C ILE A 282 16.72 -32.25 -49.43
N GLU A 283 16.65 -31.03 -49.95
CA GLU A 283 16.56 -29.82 -49.16
C GLU A 283 15.24 -29.90 -48.40
N VAL A 284 15.30 -30.48 -47.20
CA VAL A 284 14.33 -30.19 -46.17
C VAL A 284 14.56 -28.72 -45.88
N THR A 285 13.68 -27.85 -46.38
CA THR A 285 13.58 -26.46 -45.94
C THR A 285 13.10 -26.45 -44.49
N ALA A 286 13.92 -26.99 -43.59
CA ALA A 286 13.82 -26.67 -42.19
C ALA A 286 14.11 -25.17 -42.12
N ALA A 287 13.09 -24.40 -41.73
CA ALA A 287 13.27 -23.04 -41.28
C ALA A 287 14.52 -22.98 -40.39
N PRO A 288 15.34 -21.92 -40.50
CA PRO A 288 16.61 -21.83 -39.79
C PRO A 288 16.38 -22.22 -38.33
N VAL A 289 17.09 -23.27 -37.90
CA VAL A 289 17.23 -23.64 -36.50
C VAL A 289 17.44 -22.34 -35.76
N VAL A 290 16.49 -21.96 -34.90
CA VAL A 290 16.75 -20.94 -33.89
C VAL A 290 17.86 -21.55 -33.05
N GLU A 291 19.09 -21.20 -33.41
CA GLU A 291 20.31 -21.61 -32.74
C GLU A 291 20.11 -21.33 -31.27
N LYS A 292 20.02 -22.40 -30.48
CA LYS A 292 20.08 -22.43 -29.02
C LYS A 292 19.19 -21.37 -28.36
N ILE A 293 18.13 -21.81 -27.68
CA ILE A 293 17.75 -21.11 -26.46
C ILE A 293 19.06 -20.98 -25.65
N PRO A 294 19.60 -19.76 -25.46
CA PRO A 294 20.88 -19.62 -24.80
C PRO A 294 20.73 -20.26 -23.43
N GLU A 295 21.70 -21.10 -23.04
CA GLU A 295 21.85 -21.57 -21.66
C GLU A 295 21.86 -20.36 -20.68
N GLU A 296 22.23 -19.18 -21.20
CA GLU A 296 22.02 -17.85 -20.63
C GLU A 296 20.56 -17.56 -20.22
N VAL A 297 19.53 -17.88 -21.01
CA VAL A 297 18.13 -17.54 -20.69
C VAL A 297 17.58 -18.44 -19.58
N GLU A 298 17.94 -19.72 -19.55
CA GLU A 298 17.60 -20.60 -18.41
C GLU A 298 18.34 -20.17 -17.14
N LYS A 299 19.61 -19.75 -17.26
CA LYS A 299 20.37 -19.18 -16.15
C LYS A 299 19.78 -17.86 -15.67
N GLU A 300 19.46 -16.93 -16.57
CA GLU A 300 18.86 -15.64 -16.25
C GLU A 300 17.47 -15.82 -15.63
N LEU A 301 16.68 -16.79 -16.09
CA LEU A 301 15.38 -17.10 -15.49
C LEU A 301 15.53 -17.71 -14.09
N ASN A 302 16.51 -18.60 -13.87
CA ASN A 302 16.80 -19.13 -12.54
C ASN A 302 17.38 -18.07 -11.60
N GLU A 303 18.26 -17.19 -12.09
CA GLU A 303 18.79 -16.07 -11.33
C GLU A 303 17.69 -15.06 -10.99
N LEU A 304 16.80 -14.74 -11.94
CA LEU A 304 15.63 -13.89 -11.68
C LEU A 304 14.68 -14.54 -10.68
N ARG A 305 14.42 -15.86 -10.77
CA ARG A 305 13.59 -16.59 -9.81
C ARG A 305 14.21 -16.59 -8.41
N GLU A 306 15.51 -16.83 -8.28
CA GLU A 306 16.20 -16.75 -6.99
C GLU A 306 16.24 -15.32 -6.45
N ARG A 307 16.43 -14.30 -7.30
CA ARG A 307 16.36 -12.89 -6.91
C ARG A 307 14.96 -12.49 -6.46
N THR A 308 13.92 -12.99 -7.13
CA THR A 308 12.52 -12.74 -6.78
C THR A 308 12.18 -13.44 -5.48
N LYS A 309 12.66 -14.66 -5.26
CA LYS A 309 12.52 -15.40 -4.01
C LYS A 309 13.31 -14.76 -2.86
N GLU A 310 14.49 -14.20 -3.10
CA GLU A 310 15.24 -13.39 -2.13
C GLU A 310 14.51 -12.08 -1.80
N LEU A 311 13.93 -11.41 -2.80
CA LEU A 311 13.14 -10.20 -2.60
C LEU A 311 11.84 -10.52 -1.86
N GLU A 312 11.15 -11.61 -2.19
CA GLU A 312 10.00 -12.12 -1.46
C GLU A 312 10.39 -12.53 -0.04
N ALA A 313 11.57 -13.12 0.18
CA ALA A 313 12.08 -13.44 1.50
C ALA A 313 12.44 -12.18 2.30
N LYS A 314 13.01 -11.14 1.66
CA LYS A 314 13.32 -9.84 2.29
C LYS A 314 12.05 -9.05 2.57
N VAL A 315 11.09 -9.06 1.66
CA VAL A 315 9.74 -8.51 1.85
C VAL A 315 9.04 -9.31 2.93
N ALA A 316 9.14 -10.64 2.99
CA ALA A 316 8.62 -11.46 4.07
C ALA A 316 9.34 -11.22 5.41
N GLN A 317 10.62 -10.89 5.41
CA GLN A 317 11.35 -10.47 6.61
C GLN A 317 11.02 -9.04 7.04
N GLN A 318 10.60 -8.16 6.12
CA GLN A 318 10.09 -6.81 6.41
C GLN A 318 8.58 -6.79 6.69
N SER A 319 7.82 -7.79 6.23
CA SER A 319 6.36 -7.91 6.37
C SER A 319 5.91 -8.97 7.39
N ASN A 320 6.83 -9.84 7.85
CA ASN A 320 6.72 -10.43 9.18
C ASN A 320 7.31 -9.43 10.18
N PRO A 321 6.63 -9.20 11.30
CA PRO A 321 6.68 -7.94 12.03
C PRO A 321 8.02 -7.73 12.72
N VAL A 322 8.39 -6.46 12.78
CA VAL A 322 9.32 -5.88 13.78
C VAL A 322 8.85 -6.09 15.24
N VAL A 323 7.72 -6.77 15.45
CA VAL A 323 7.00 -6.86 16.71
C VAL A 323 6.64 -8.34 16.96
N PRO A 324 7.30 -9.04 17.91
CA PRO A 324 7.05 -10.45 18.14
C PRO A 324 5.56 -10.73 18.47
N PRO A 325 5.09 -11.98 18.32
CA PRO A 325 3.67 -12.31 18.47
C PRO A 325 3.03 -11.82 19.78
N LYS A 326 3.80 -11.71 20.86
CA LYS A 326 3.35 -11.20 22.16
C LYS A 326 3.06 -9.70 22.13
N GLU A 327 3.90 -8.93 21.46
CA GLU A 327 3.78 -7.48 21.35
C GLU A 327 2.69 -7.11 20.35
N ARG A 328 2.48 -7.88 19.28
CA ARG A 328 1.29 -7.77 18.40
C ARG A 328 0.01 -8.01 19.16
N PHE A 329 -0.03 -9.09 19.94
CA PHE A 329 -1.17 -9.40 20.82
C PHE A 329 -1.42 -8.26 21.80
N ARG A 330 -0.35 -7.69 22.39
CA ARG A 330 -0.46 -6.56 23.31
C ARG A 330 -1.07 -5.32 22.66
N VAL A 331 -0.64 -4.96 21.46
CA VAL A 331 -1.23 -3.82 20.72
C VAL A 331 -2.72 -4.03 20.42
N HIS A 332 -3.10 -5.24 19.98
CA HIS A 332 -4.51 -5.56 19.76
C HIS A 332 -5.33 -5.57 21.05
N LEU A 333 -4.73 -6.03 22.16
CA LEU A 333 -5.37 -6.01 23.48
C LEU A 333 -5.55 -4.58 23.99
N ASP A 334 -4.51 -3.74 23.90
CA ASP A 334 -4.55 -2.34 24.31
C ASP A 334 -5.62 -1.57 23.51
N SER A 335 -5.67 -1.77 22.19
CA SER A 335 -6.72 -1.19 21.33
C SER A 335 -8.13 -1.67 21.66
N LEU A 336 -8.29 -2.95 22.01
CA LEU A 336 -9.58 -3.49 22.45
C LEU A 336 -10.02 -2.90 23.79
N VAL A 337 -9.08 -2.71 24.73
CA VAL A 337 -9.35 -2.11 26.04
C VAL A 337 -9.75 -0.65 25.89
N ASP A 338 -9.05 0.10 25.05
CA ASP A 338 -9.38 1.51 24.80
C ASP A 338 -10.73 1.64 24.09
N GLY A 339 -11.00 0.86 23.04
CA GLY A 339 -12.30 0.85 22.38
C GLY A 339 -13.45 0.42 23.30
N PHE A 340 -13.19 -0.47 24.26
CA PHE A 340 -14.18 -0.83 25.28
C PHE A 340 -14.41 0.30 26.29
N ARG A 341 -13.37 1.04 26.68
CA ARG A 341 -13.48 2.22 27.54
C ARG A 341 -14.33 3.29 26.86
N ASP A 342 -14.06 3.58 25.60
CA ASP A 342 -14.82 4.57 24.82
C ASP A 342 -16.30 4.16 24.70
N LEU A 343 -16.56 2.87 24.46
CA LEU A 343 -17.91 2.32 24.42
C LEU A 343 -18.66 2.51 25.76
N LEU A 344 -17.99 2.33 26.89
CA LEU A 344 -18.59 2.56 28.21
C LEU A 344 -18.85 4.05 28.48
N SER A 345 -17.96 4.93 28.03
CA SER A 345 -18.16 6.38 28.11
C SER A 345 -19.38 6.80 27.29
N SER A 346 -19.48 6.35 26.03
CA SER A 346 -20.66 6.62 25.20
C SER A 346 -21.95 6.05 25.79
N LEU A 347 -21.89 4.89 26.46
CA LEU A 347 -23.04 4.32 27.15
C LEU A 347 -23.47 5.17 28.37
N ALA A 348 -22.52 5.81 29.04
CA ALA A 348 -22.79 6.69 30.19
C ALA A 348 -23.41 8.03 29.78
N GLU A 349 -23.19 8.47 28.54
CA GLU A 349 -23.74 9.70 27.95
C GLU A 349 -25.21 9.55 27.50
N ILE A 350 -25.74 8.33 27.42
CA ILE A 350 -27.15 8.07 27.04
C ILE A 350 -28.07 8.41 28.22
N GLU A 351 -28.87 9.47 28.08
CA GLU A 351 -29.83 9.93 29.10
C GLU A 351 -31.08 9.04 29.20
N GLU A 352 -31.44 8.33 28.12
CA GLU A 352 -32.63 7.47 28.07
C GLU A 352 -32.36 6.09 28.68
N ILE A 353 -32.96 5.83 29.85
CA ILE A 353 -32.72 4.63 30.67
C ILE A 353 -33.05 3.32 29.92
N GLU A 354 -34.11 3.30 29.12
CA GLU A 354 -34.52 2.09 28.37
C GLU A 354 -33.54 1.74 27.24
N GLU A 355 -33.05 2.75 26.51
CA GLU A 355 -32.03 2.56 25.48
C GLU A 355 -30.69 2.18 26.08
N GLN A 356 -30.31 2.84 27.17
CA GLN A 356 -29.07 2.54 27.91
C GLN A 356 -29.04 1.08 28.38
N GLU A 357 -30.12 0.56 28.95
CA GLU A 357 -30.18 -0.85 29.37
C GLU A 357 -30.16 -1.80 28.17
N ARG A 358 -30.79 -1.45 27.05
CA ARG A 358 -30.73 -2.26 25.81
C ARG A 358 -29.31 -2.37 25.26
N TYR A 359 -28.57 -1.26 25.20
CA TYR A 359 -27.19 -1.26 24.73
C TYR A 359 -26.26 -2.00 25.69
N LYS A 360 -26.48 -1.86 27.01
CA LYS A 360 -25.77 -2.63 28.03
C LYS A 360 -25.96 -4.14 27.86
N GLN A 361 -27.18 -4.60 27.60
CA GLN A 361 -27.46 -6.02 27.33
C GLN A 361 -26.78 -6.50 26.03
N ALA A 362 -26.70 -5.65 25.00
CA ALA A 362 -25.98 -5.98 23.77
C ALA A 362 -24.46 -6.15 24.01
N VAL A 363 -23.87 -5.27 24.81
CA VAL A 363 -22.45 -5.34 25.20
C VAL A 363 -22.16 -6.61 26.02
N LEU A 364 -23.02 -6.94 27.00
CA LEU A 364 -22.90 -8.16 27.79
C LEU A 364 -22.97 -9.42 26.91
N LYS A 365 -23.85 -9.43 25.91
CA LYS A 365 -23.97 -10.54 24.96
C LYS A 365 -22.72 -10.69 24.07
N LEU A 366 -22.09 -9.57 23.68
CA LEU A 366 -20.83 -9.59 22.93
C LEU A 366 -19.69 -10.17 23.78
N ILE A 367 -19.56 -9.72 25.03
CA ILE A 367 -18.56 -10.24 25.98
C ILE A 367 -18.75 -11.76 26.18
N GLY A 368 -20.00 -12.22 26.32
CA GLY A 368 -20.32 -13.64 26.42
C GLY A 368 -19.79 -14.45 25.23
N LYS A 369 -20.08 -13.99 24.00
CA LYS A 369 -19.59 -14.65 22.76
C LYS A 369 -18.06 -14.63 22.65
N MET A 370 -17.41 -13.55 23.07
CA MET A 370 -15.95 -13.47 23.08
C MET A 370 -15.35 -14.44 24.10
N SER A 371 -15.96 -14.57 25.28
CA SER A 371 -15.54 -15.52 26.31
C SER A 371 -15.68 -16.98 25.87
N GLU A 372 -16.74 -17.33 25.15
CA GLU A 372 -16.93 -18.67 24.58
C GLU A 372 -15.85 -19.01 23.55
N ARG A 373 -15.51 -18.08 22.66
CA ARG A 373 -14.46 -18.26 21.65
C ARG A 373 -13.05 -18.40 22.24
N LEU A 374 -12.82 -17.86 23.44
CA LEU A 374 -11.55 -18.02 24.17
C LEU A 374 -11.43 -19.36 24.90
N LYS A 375 -12.54 -20.10 25.05
CA LYS A 375 -12.58 -21.41 25.73
C LYS A 375 -12.62 -22.60 24.76
N GLN A 376 -12.79 -22.36 23.47
CA GLN A 376 -12.62 -23.34 22.39
C GLN A 376 -11.14 -23.49 22.06
#